data_AF-A0A1K1P5I8-F1
#
_entry.id   AF-A0A1K1P5I8-F1
#
_cell.length_a   1.000
_cell.length_b   1.000
_cell.length_c   1.000
_cell.angle_alpha   90.00
_cell.angle_beta   90.00
_cell.angle_gamma   90.00
#
_symmetry.space_group_name_H-M   'P 1'
#
loop_
_entity.id
_entity.type
_entity.pdbx_description
1 polymer ?
#
loop_
_entity_poly.entity_id
_entity_poly.type
_entity_poly.pdbx_seq_one_letter_code
_entity_poly.pdbx_strand_id
1 'polypeptide(L)' 'MSVIYVLLSISIIVALFFFVAFIVSVRSGQYDDSYTPSVRMLFEDELVTESSKTQESKKIEQTKMN' A
#
# COMPACT_ATOMS: atom_id res chain seq x y z
N MET A 1 -17.57 23.81 -43.60
CA MET A 1 -17.58 24.30 -42.19
C MET A 1 -18.31 23.37 -41.22
N SER A 2 -18.52 22.09 -41.54
CA SER A 2 -19.14 21.10 -40.66
C SER A 2 -18.11 20.19 -39.96
N VAL A 3 -16.94 20.00 -40.58
CA VAL A 3 -15.85 19.13 -40.08
C VAL A 3 -15.39 19.54 -38.68
N ILE A 4 -15.45 20.83 -38.35
CA ILE A 4 -15.09 21.33 -37.02
C ILE A 4 -15.95 20.74 -35.90
N TYR A 5 -17.25 20.51 -36.14
CA TYR A 5 -18.13 19.93 -35.14
C TYR A 5 -17.79 18.46 -34.88
N VAL A 6 -17.44 17.71 -35.94
CA VAL A 6 -17.03 16.30 -35.81
C VAL A 6 -15.72 16.19 -35.04
N LEU A 7 -14.73 17.03 -35.38
CA LEU A 7 -13.44 17.05 -34.68
C LEU A 7 -13.59 17.46 -33.22
N LEU A 8 -14.44 18.44 -32.92
CA LEU A 8 -14.72 18.88 -31.56
C LEU A 8 -15.34 17.75 -30.72
N SER A 9 -16.33 17.04 -31.27
CA SER A 9 -16.96 15.91 -30.57
C SER A 9 -15.98 14.78 -30.29
N ILE A 10 -15.17 14.38 -31.28
CA ILE A 10 -14.18 13.32 -31.09
C ILE A 10 -13.13 13.72 -30.06
N SER A 11 -12.66 14.97 -30.08
CA SER A 11 -11.68 15.48 -29.12
C SER A 11 -12.18 15.39 -27.68
N ILE A 12 -13.43 15.80 -27.43
CA ILE A 12 -14.04 15.75 -26.09
C ILE A 12 -14.20 14.30 -25.61
N ILE A 13 -14.65 13.40 -26.50
CA ILE A 13 -14.82 11.98 -26.16
C ILE A 13 -13.48 11.36 -25.75
N VAL A 14 -12.43 11.60 -26.53
CA VAL A 14 -11.08 11.09 -26.24
C VAL A 14 -10.56 11.67 -24.92
N ALA A 15 -10.74 12.97 -24.67
CA ALA A 15 -10.33 13.61 -23.43
C ALA A 15 -11.04 13.00 -22.21
N LEU A 16 -12.36 12.79 -22.29
CA LEU A 16 -13.14 12.17 -21.21
C LEU A 16 -12.74 10.71 -20.98
N PHE A 17 -12.47 9.95 -22.05
CA PHE A 17 -11.99 8.57 -21.96
C PHE A 17 -10.68 8.49 -21.17
N PHE A 18 -9.68 9.29 -21.54
CA PHE A 18 -8.40 9.33 -20.83
C PHE A 18 -8.54 9.86 -19.40
N PHE A 19 -9.42 10.82 -19.17
CA PHE A 19 -9.69 11.34 -17.82
C PHE A 19 -10.27 10.27 -16.91
N VAL A 20 -11.28 9.50 -17.37
CA VAL A 20 -11.85 8.40 -16.58
C VAL A 20 -10.82 7.31 -16.33
N ALA A 21 -10.04 6.92 -17.35
CA ALA A 21 -8.97 5.94 -17.22
C ALA A 21 -7.90 6.40 -16.20
N PHE A 22 -7.54 7.68 -16.21
CA PHE A 22 -6.63 8.29 -15.23
C PHE A 22 -7.18 8.19 -13.80
N ILE A 23 -8.44 8.56 -13.57
CA ILE A 23 -9.07 8.46 -12.24
C ILE A 23 -9.11 7.01 -11.76
N VAL A 24 -9.46 6.06 -12.63
CA VAL A 24 -9.47 4.63 -12.29
C VAL A 24 -8.06 4.16 -11.94
N SER A 25 -7.04 4.54 -12.70
CA SER A 25 -5.64 4.18 -12.44
C SER A 25 -5.15 4.72 -11.10
N VAL A 26 -5.47 5.97 -10.76
CA VAL A 26 -5.10 6.60 -9.48
C VAL A 26 -5.85 5.93 -8.32
N ARG A 27 -7.13 5.57 -8.52
CA ARG A 27 -7.95 4.94 -7.48
C ARG A 27 -7.68 3.44 -7.31
N SER A 28 -7.07 2.78 -8.30
CA SER A 28 -6.73 1.35 -8.28
C SER A 28 -5.62 0.98 -7.27
N GLY A 29 -5.32 1.85 -6.31
CA GLY A 29 -4.68 1.42 -5.08
C GLY A 29 -3.17 1.23 -5.17
N GLN A 30 -2.47 1.83 -6.13
CA GLN A 30 -1.00 1.92 -6.10
C GLN A 30 -0.45 2.66 -4.85
N TYR A 31 -1.33 3.23 -4.02
CA TYR A 31 -1.01 3.85 -2.73
C TYR A 31 -1.07 2.87 -1.54
N ASP A 32 -1.35 1.59 -1.76
CA ASP A 32 -1.40 0.59 -0.67
C ASP A 32 -0.02 0.34 -0.05
N ASP A 33 1.06 0.71 -0.76
CA ASP A 33 2.44 0.69 -0.23
C ASP A 33 2.82 2.02 0.47
N SER A 34 1.87 2.61 1.21
CA SER A 34 2.11 3.82 2.03
C SER A 34 2.84 3.50 3.35
N TYR A 35 3.11 2.23 3.63
CA TYR A 35 3.92 1.78 4.76
C TYR A 35 5.23 1.19 4.26
N THR A 36 6.22 2.07 4.10
CA THR A 36 7.55 1.72 3.65
C THR A 36 8.15 0.60 4.52
N PRO A 37 8.76 -0.44 3.92
CA PRO A 37 9.41 -1.54 4.66
C PRO A 37 10.49 -1.04 5.63
N SER A 38 11.12 0.10 5.31
CA SER A 38 12.10 0.78 6.17
C SER A 38 11.52 1.22 7.51
N VAL A 39 10.24 1.58 7.57
CA VAL A 39 9.56 2.01 8.81
C VAL A 39 9.17 0.80 9.65
N ARG A 40 8.69 -0.27 9.00
CA ARG A 40 8.38 -1.53 9.67
C ARG A 40 9.60 -2.13 10.35
N MET A 41 10.74 -2.12 9.68
CA MET A 41 12.00 -2.66 10.22
C MET A 41 12.46 -1.91 11.48
N LEU A 42 12.35 -0.57 11.49
CA LEU A 42 12.74 0.27 12.63
C LEU A 42 11.86 0.08 13.88
N PHE A 43 10.61 -0.37 13.72
CA PHE A 43 9.69 -0.59 14.84
C PHE A 43 9.55 -2.07 15.23
N GLU A 44 9.86 -3.01 14.33
CA GLU A 44 9.90 -4.44 14.66
C GLU A 44 11.17 -4.78 15.47
N ASP A 45 12.28 -4.08 15.28
CA ASP A 45 13.52 -4.27 16.06
C ASP A 45 13.33 -3.94 17.57
N GLU A 46 12.47 -2.97 17.90
CA GLU A 46 12.17 -2.59 19.28
C GLU A 46 11.24 -3.62 19.96
N LEU A 47 10.22 -4.12 19.25
CA LEU A 47 9.21 -5.04 19.79
C LEU A 47 9.70 -6.50 19.91
N VAL A 48 10.68 -6.91 19.10
CA VAL A 48 11.32 -8.24 19.19
C VAL A 48 12.16 -8.38 20.46
N THR A 49 12.73 -7.27 20.96
CA THR A 49 13.57 -7.27 22.16
C THR A 49 12.77 -7.56 23.43
N GLU A 50 11.52 -7.09 23.52
CA GLU A 50 10.60 -7.33 24.66
C GLU A 50 9.98 -8.74 24.64
N SER A 51 9.62 -9.23 23.44
CA SER A 51 8.94 -10.52 23.29
C SER A 51 9.89 -11.73 23.38
N SER A 52 11.16 -11.58 23.00
CA SER A 52 12.19 -12.61 23.21
C SER A 52 12.47 -12.87 24.70
N LYS A 53 12.59 -11.79 25.50
CA LYS A 53 12.90 -11.87 26.94
C LYS A 53 11.81 -12.59 27.75
N THR A 54 10.56 -12.43 27.34
CA THR A 54 9.39 -13.06 27.99
C THR A 54 9.27 -14.56 27.66
N GLN A 55 9.66 -14.96 26.44
CA GLN A 55 9.64 -16.36 26.00
C GLN A 55 10.77 -17.17 26.61
N GLU A 56 11.95 -16.58 26.79
CA GLU A 56 13.11 -17.25 27.39
C GLU A 56 12.89 -17.52 28.89
N SER A 57 12.24 -16.60 29.62
CA SER A 57 11.93 -16.79 31.04
C SER A 57 10.90 -17.91 31.28
N LYS A 58 9.85 -18.02 30.44
CA LYS A 58 8.85 -19.11 30.54
C LYS A 58 9.41 -20.49 30.21
N LYS A 59 10.36 -20.56 29.26
CA LYS A 59 11.02 -21.83 28.87
C LYS A 59 11.95 -22.36 29.98
N ILE A 60 12.63 -21.47 30.71
CA ILE A 60 13.51 -21.83 31.82
C ILE A 60 12.73 -22.34 33.03
N GLU A 61 11.54 -21.79 33.30
CA GLU A 61 10.69 -22.21 34.42
C GLU A 61 10.05 -23.60 34.18
N GLN A 62 9.60 -23.88 32.94
CA GLN A 62 9.06 -25.21 32.57
C GLN A 62 10.10 -26.32 32.56
N THR A 63 11.37 -26.00 32.28
CA THR A 63 12.46 -27.01 32.27
C THR A 63 12.92 -27.40 33.68
N LYS A 64 12.66 -26.56 34.69
CA LYS A 64 13.01 -26.86 36.10
C LYS A 64 11.93 -27.63 36.87
N MET A 65 10.74 -27.77 36.28
CA MET A 65 9.59 -28.42 36.92
C MET A 65 9.39 -29.88 36.47
N ASN A 66 10.27 -30.38 35.59
CA ASN A 66 10.31 -31.76 35.12
C ASN A 66 11.53 -32.52 35.67
#